data_AF-A0AAD9M9K8-F1
#
_entry.id   AF-A0AAD9M9K8-F1
#
_cell.length_a   1.000
_cell.length_b   1.000
_cell.length_c   1.000
_cell.angle_alpha   90.00
_cell.angle_beta   90.00
_cell.angle_gamma   90.00
#
_symmetry.space_group_name_H-M   'P 1'
#
loop_
_entity.id
_entity.type
_entity.pdbx_description
1 polymer ?
#
loop_
_entity_poly.entity_id
_entity_poly.type
_entity_poly.pdbx_seq_one_letter_code
_entity_poly.pdbx_strand_id
1 'polypeptide(L)'
;MEVIGVVASFIAIGQVLVSGRHVIDVLREIPAIRGELDWLNNEIETLRLVVEGADMRGTSTDPSLPEMPLLGKARLQLNEVVADLKKVHMDCIRAAGEDGKVKVKRMKWFLQQKRLSECRRKAGEARVNILAALQTLQLKESRETR
;
A
#
# COMPACT_ATOMS: atom_id res chain seq x y z
N MET A 1 -15.17 19.30 -6.98
CA MET A 1 -14.12 18.27 -6.81
C MET A 1 -13.47 18.59 -5.48
N GLU A 2 -13.66 17.77 -4.46
CA GLU A 2 -12.98 18.00 -3.17
C GLU A 2 -11.47 17.97 -3.42
N VAL A 3 -10.79 19.08 -3.14
CA VAL A 3 -9.33 19.11 -3.18
C VAL A 3 -8.90 18.27 -1.98
N ILE A 4 -8.48 17.05 -2.24
CA ILE A 4 -7.86 16.22 -1.23
C ILE A 4 -6.63 17.01 -0.75
N GLY A 5 -6.54 17.28 0.54
CA GLY A 5 -5.38 17.94 1.13
C GLY A 5 -4.27 16.93 1.39
N VAL A 6 -3.04 17.41 1.61
CA VAL A 6 -1.87 16.56 1.95
C VAL A 6 -2.19 15.60 3.11
N VAL A 7 -2.87 16.11 4.15
CA VAL A 7 -3.28 15.34 5.33
C VAL A 7 -4.22 14.19 4.96
N ALA A 8 -5.26 14.50 4.17
CA ALA A 8 -6.22 13.52 3.71
C ALA A 8 -5.58 12.44 2.83
N SER A 9 -4.57 12.81 2.02
CA SER A 9 -3.80 11.84 1.24
C SER A 9 -3.01 10.87 2.13
N PHE A 10 -2.33 11.34 3.18
CA PHE A 10 -1.62 10.47 4.12
C PHE A 10 -2.56 9.53 4.87
N ILE A 11 -3.72 10.03 5.32
CA ILE A 11 -4.76 9.20 5.95
C ILE A 11 -5.24 8.10 5.00
N ALA A 12 -5.58 8.48 3.76
CA ALA A 12 -6.04 7.52 2.75
C ALA A 12 -4.96 6.47 2.42
N ILE A 13 -3.69 6.87 2.33
CA ILE A 13 -2.56 5.95 2.15
C ILE A 13 -2.49 4.99 3.34
N GLY A 14 -2.55 5.48 4.59
CA GLY A 14 -2.56 4.65 5.79
C GLY A 14 -3.67 3.60 5.79
N GLN A 15 -4.90 4.00 5.45
CA GLN A 15 -6.04 3.08 5.34
C GLN A 15 -5.82 2.00 4.27
N VAL A 16 -5.29 2.37 3.12
CA VAL A 16 -4.99 1.43 2.03
C VAL A 16 -3.91 0.42 2.46
N LEU A 17 -2.88 0.86 3.18
CA LEU A 17 -1.82 -0.03 3.69
C LEU A 17 -2.38 -1.05 4.69
N VAL A 18 -3.26 -0.63 5.60
CA VAL A 18 -3.96 -1.54 6.53
C VAL A 18 -4.80 -2.56 5.76
N SER A 19 -5.56 -2.12 4.75
CA SER A 19 -6.33 -3.05 3.91
C SER A 19 -5.44 -4.02 3.15
N GLY A 20 -4.28 -3.59 2.66
CA GLY A 20 -3.33 -4.44 1.95
C GLY A 20 -2.75 -5.53 2.84
N ARG A 21 -2.32 -5.17 4.06
CA ARG A 21 -1.82 -6.13 5.05
C ARG A 21 -2.84 -7.22 5.36
N HIS A 22 -4.11 -6.86 5.57
CA HIS A 22 -5.17 -7.82 5.82
C HIS A 22 -5.30 -8.86 4.69
N VAL A 23 -5.23 -8.43 3.42
CA VAL A 23 -5.30 -9.35 2.28
C VAL A 23 -4.06 -10.25 2.20
N ILE A 24 -2.87 -9.72 2.50
CA ILE A 24 -1.63 -10.50 2.52
C ILE A 24 -1.65 -11.58 3.59
N ASP A 25 -2.12 -11.25 4.80
CA ASP A 25 -2.18 -12.22 5.90
C ASP A 25 -3.08 -13.42 5.56
N VAL A 26 -4.16 -13.21 4.81
CA VAL A 26 -5.01 -14.30 4.30
C VAL A 26 -4.30 -15.12 3.21
N LEU A 27 -3.51 -14.47 2.35
CA LEU A 27 -2.81 -15.13 1.24
C LEU A 27 -1.56 -15.92 1.68
N ARG A 28 -0.96 -15.58 2.83
CA ARG A 28 0.28 -16.19 3.36
C ARG A 28 0.18 -17.68 3.67
N GLU A 29 -1.03 -18.20 3.78
CA GLU A 29 -1.34 -19.64 3.87
C GLU A 29 -1.00 -20.42 2.58
N ILE A 30 -0.60 -19.74 1.51
CA ILE A 30 -0.19 -20.34 0.23
C ILE A 30 1.36 -20.38 0.15
N PRO A 31 2.02 -21.54 0.38
CA PRO A 31 3.48 -21.62 0.46
C PRO A 31 4.19 -21.18 -0.82
N ALA A 32 3.58 -21.42 -1.99
CA ALA A 32 4.18 -21.17 -3.29
C ALA A 32 4.37 -19.69 -3.65
N ILE A 33 3.65 -18.77 -2.98
CA ILE A 33 3.76 -17.32 -3.21
C ILE A 33 4.20 -16.58 -1.93
N ARG A 34 4.61 -17.34 -0.90
CA ARG A 34 4.93 -16.79 0.42
C ARG A 34 6.08 -15.77 0.34
N GLY A 35 7.10 -16.02 -0.48
CA GLY A 35 8.24 -15.11 -0.61
C GLY A 35 7.85 -13.73 -1.13
N GLU A 36 7.00 -13.67 -2.16
CA GLU A 36 6.48 -12.43 -2.72
C GLU A 36 5.57 -11.69 -1.73
N LEU A 37 4.74 -12.43 -1.00
CA LEU A 37 3.86 -11.89 0.02
C LEU A 37 4.63 -11.36 1.24
N ASP A 38 5.71 -12.03 1.65
CA ASP A 38 6.56 -11.57 2.74
C ASP A 38 7.29 -10.28 2.38
N TRP A 39 7.79 -10.18 1.14
CA TRP A 39 8.35 -8.92 0.65
C TRP A 39 7.30 -7.81 0.65
N LEU A 40 6.09 -8.07 0.13
CA LEU A 40 5.01 -7.09 0.09
C LEU A 40 4.57 -6.65 1.48
N ASN A 41 4.49 -7.59 2.43
CA ASN A 41 4.16 -7.27 3.82
C ASN A 41 5.21 -6.35 4.46
N ASN A 42 6.49 -6.66 4.26
CA ASN A 42 7.58 -5.84 4.79
C ASN A 42 7.59 -4.45 4.15
N GLU A 43 7.29 -4.36 2.86
CA GLU A 43 7.15 -3.09 2.16
C GLU A 43 5.96 -2.27 2.68
N ILE A 44 4.80 -2.89 2.88
CA ILE A 44 3.61 -2.25 3.45
C ILE A 44 3.88 -1.75 4.87
N GLU A 45 4.55 -2.54 5.71
CA GLU A 45 4.88 -2.12 7.08
C GLU A 45 5.90 -0.97 7.07
N THR A 46 6.89 -1.00 6.17
CA THR A 46 7.83 0.10 5.99
C THR A 46 7.10 1.39 5.59
N LEU A 47 6.20 1.31 4.63
CA LEU A 47 5.38 2.44 4.19
C LEU A 47 4.48 2.97 5.31
N ARG A 48 3.92 2.09 6.13
CA ARG A 48 3.10 2.43 7.30
C ARG A 48 3.90 3.26 8.30
N LEU A 49 5.10 2.79 8.66
CA LEU A 49 6.01 3.51 9.57
C LEU A 49 6.44 4.86 9.02
N VAL A 50 6.65 4.98 7.70
CA VAL A 50 6.98 6.26 7.06
C VAL A 50 5.81 7.25 7.16
N VAL A 51 4.58 6.79 6.93
CA VAL A 51 3.37 7.62 7.01
C VAL A 51 3.09 8.03 8.45
N GLU A 52 3.15 7.09 9.41
CA GLU A 52 3.00 7.38 10.84
C GLU A 52 4.08 8.38 11.32
N GLY A 53 5.31 8.21 10.86
CA GLY A 53 6.41 9.13 11.16
C GLY A 53 6.28 10.51 10.52
N ALA A 54 5.48 10.67 9.47
CA ALA A 54 5.16 11.97 8.88
C ALA A 54 4.11 12.71 9.72
N ASP A 55 3.11 11.96 10.19
CA ASP A 55 2.03 12.46 11.04
C ASP A 55 2.56 12.96 12.39
N MET A 56 3.41 12.15 13.05
CA MET A 56 4.03 12.53 14.33
C MET A 56 4.93 13.78 14.26
N ARG A 57 5.47 14.10 13.07
CA ARG A 57 6.38 15.24 12.87
C ARG A 57 5.68 16.53 12.50
N GLY A 58 4.36 16.53 12.34
CA GLY A 58 3.63 17.71 11.85
C GLY A 58 3.92 18.05 10.38
N THR A 59 4.66 17.22 9.65
CA THR A 59 4.93 17.43 8.22
C THR A 59 3.64 17.38 7.38
N SER A 60 2.57 16.83 7.96
CA SER A 60 1.21 16.76 7.41
C SER A 60 0.17 17.52 8.23
N THR A 61 0.52 18.53 9.03
CA THR A 61 -0.48 19.22 9.88
C THR A 61 -1.10 20.48 9.29
N ASP A 62 -0.69 20.95 8.12
CA ASP A 62 -1.40 22.05 7.45
C ASP A 62 -2.54 21.51 6.57
N PRO A 63 -3.81 21.60 7.02
CA PRO A 63 -4.96 21.12 6.25
C PRO A 63 -5.26 21.98 5.01
N SER A 64 -4.64 23.16 4.89
CA SER A 64 -4.83 24.05 3.76
C SER A 64 -3.94 23.70 2.56
N LEU A 65 -2.94 22.82 2.74
CA LEU A 65 -2.05 22.40 1.67
C LEU A 65 -2.77 21.47 0.66
N PRO A 66 -2.77 21.81 -0.65
CA PRO A 66 -3.35 20.96 -1.67
C PRO A 66 -2.59 19.63 -1.81
N GLU A 67 -3.28 18.55 -2.19
CA GLU A 67 -2.63 17.26 -2.44
C GLU A 67 -1.44 17.42 -3.39
N MET A 68 -0.33 16.86 -2.96
CA MET A 68 0.87 16.79 -3.79
C MET A 68 0.66 15.71 -4.87
N PRO A 69 0.99 15.98 -6.14
CA PRO A 69 0.87 14.99 -7.21
C PRO A 69 1.55 13.64 -6.89
N LEU A 70 2.67 13.68 -6.17
CA LEU A 70 3.39 12.49 -5.71
C LEU A 70 2.57 11.65 -4.72
N LEU A 71 1.86 12.28 -3.78
CA LEU A 71 0.99 11.58 -2.84
C LEU A 71 -0.23 10.99 -3.55
N GLY A 72 -0.83 11.73 -4.49
CA GLY A 72 -1.91 11.22 -5.33
C GLY A 72 -1.49 9.99 -6.13
N LYS A 73 -0.28 10.02 -6.73
CA LYS A 73 0.29 8.89 -7.47
C LYS A 73 0.58 7.69 -6.57
N ALA A 74 1.18 7.90 -5.39
CA ALA A 74 1.43 6.84 -4.42
C ALA A 74 0.13 6.18 -3.95
N ARG A 75 -0.89 7.00 -3.65
CA ARG A 75 -2.23 6.52 -3.26
C ARG A 75 -2.85 5.66 -4.36
N LEU A 76 -2.78 6.09 -5.61
CA LEU A 76 -3.28 5.30 -6.75
C LEU A 76 -2.55 3.95 -6.85
N GLN A 77 -1.21 3.97 -6.82
CA GLN A 77 -0.39 2.76 -6.89
C GLN A 77 -0.72 1.76 -5.78
N LEU A 78 -0.90 2.23 -4.55
CA LEU A 78 -1.24 1.37 -3.41
C LEU A 78 -2.67 0.82 -3.50
N ASN A 79 -3.63 1.61 -3.98
CA ASN A 79 -4.99 1.12 -4.24
C ASN A 79 -4.99 0.00 -5.28
N GLU A 80 -4.20 0.16 -6.34
CA GLU A 80 -4.04 -0.89 -7.35
C GLU A 80 -3.39 -2.15 -6.79
N VAL A 81 -2.37 -2.02 -5.92
CA VAL A 81 -1.77 -3.17 -5.22
C VAL A 81 -2.81 -3.93 -4.42
N VAL A 82 -3.62 -3.23 -3.61
CA VAL A 82 -4.69 -3.87 -2.82
C VAL A 82 -5.73 -4.54 -3.72
N ALA A 83 -6.13 -3.89 -4.81
CA ALA A 83 -7.09 -4.46 -5.76
C ALA A 83 -6.54 -5.72 -6.45
N ASP A 84 -5.27 -5.71 -6.85
CA ASP A 84 -4.62 -6.85 -7.49
C ASP A 84 -4.41 -8.00 -6.50
N LEU A 85 -4.06 -7.71 -5.24
CA LEU A 85 -4.01 -8.72 -4.17
C LEU A 85 -5.38 -9.34 -3.89
N LYS A 86 -6.46 -8.54 -3.89
CA LYS A 86 -7.84 -9.07 -3.77
C LYS A 86 -8.21 -9.99 -4.93
N LYS A 87 -7.77 -9.69 -6.16
CA LYS A 87 -7.95 -10.59 -7.30
C LYS A 87 -7.15 -11.89 -7.13
N VAL A 88 -5.90 -11.82 -6.66
CA VAL A 88 -5.11 -13.01 -6.34
C VAL A 88 -5.84 -13.86 -5.31
N HIS A 89 -6.41 -13.25 -4.26
CA HIS A 89 -7.24 -13.94 -3.28
C HIS A 89 -8.42 -14.65 -3.93
N MET A 90 -9.25 -13.97 -4.72
CA MET A 90 -10.38 -14.59 -5.43
C MET A 90 -9.97 -15.74 -6.37
N ASP A 91 -8.83 -15.60 -7.05
CA ASP A 91 -8.34 -16.59 -8.01
C ASP A 91 -7.75 -17.83 -7.32
N CYS A 92 -7.10 -17.64 -6.18
CA CYS A 92 -6.35 -18.68 -5.48
C CYS A 92 -7.14 -19.34 -4.34
N ILE A 93 -8.14 -18.69 -3.76
CA ILE A 93 -8.93 -19.20 -2.64
C ILE A 93 -10.34 -19.57 -3.15
N ARG A 94 -10.77 -20.83 -2.94
CA ARG A 94 -12.19 -21.21 -3.05
C ARG A 94 -12.91 -20.78 -1.78
N ALA A 95 -14.17 -20.37 -1.92
CA ALA A 95 -15.09 -20.21 -0.79
C ALA A 95 -14.99 -21.45 0.12
N ALA A 96 -15.02 -21.22 1.43
CA ALA A 96 -14.91 -22.28 2.43
C ALA A 96 -15.92 -23.39 2.13
N GLY A 97 -15.47 -24.65 2.14
CA GLY A 97 -16.39 -25.79 2.12
C GLY A 97 -17.19 -25.86 3.41
N GLU A 98 -18.16 -26.77 3.50
CA GLU A 98 -18.98 -27.03 4.70
C GLU A 98 -18.13 -27.31 5.95
N ASP A 99 -16.88 -27.73 5.75
CA ASP A 99 -15.82 -27.99 6.70
C ASP A 99 -15.06 -26.72 7.18
N GLY A 100 -15.45 -25.52 6.75
CA GLY A 100 -14.89 -24.22 7.17
C GLY A 100 -13.45 -23.95 6.70
N LYS A 101 -12.82 -24.92 6.03
CA LYS A 101 -11.42 -24.82 5.58
C LYS A 101 -11.33 -24.20 4.18
N VAL A 102 -10.54 -23.13 4.08
CA VAL A 102 -10.20 -22.48 2.81
C VAL A 102 -9.43 -23.46 1.91
N LYS A 103 -10.00 -23.80 0.74
CA LYS A 103 -9.34 -24.67 -0.25
C LYS A 103 -8.58 -23.82 -1.27
N VAL A 104 -7.25 -23.97 -1.28
CA VAL A 104 -6.35 -23.27 -2.21
C VAL A 104 -6.30 -23.96 -3.57
N LYS A 105 -6.50 -23.20 -4.67
CA LYS A 105 -6.30 -23.68 -6.05
C LYS A 105 -4.81 -23.68 -6.40
N ARG A 106 -4.10 -24.72 -5.96
CA ARG A 106 -2.64 -24.90 -6.11
C ARG A 106 -2.09 -24.84 -7.55
N MET A 107 -2.90 -24.88 -8.61
CA MET A 107 -2.40 -24.75 -10.01
C MET A 107 -2.52 -23.33 -10.59
N LYS A 108 -3.31 -22.43 -10.00
CA LYS A 108 -3.52 -21.09 -10.56
C LYS A 108 -2.47 -20.06 -10.14
N TRP A 109 -1.58 -20.38 -9.21
CA TRP A 109 -0.62 -19.40 -8.68
C TRP A 109 0.46 -18.99 -9.69
N PHE A 110 0.89 -19.88 -10.60
CA PHE A 110 1.84 -19.54 -11.66
C PHE A 110 1.31 -18.40 -12.54
N LEU A 111 -0.01 -18.33 -12.73
CA LEU A 111 -0.67 -17.25 -13.47
C LEU A 111 -0.67 -15.91 -12.70
N GLN A 112 -0.38 -15.93 -11.40
CA GLN A 112 -0.37 -14.75 -10.52
C GLN A 112 1.04 -14.17 -10.29
N GLN A 113 2.12 -14.88 -10.64
CA GLN A 113 3.50 -14.39 -10.44
C GLN A 113 3.71 -13.02 -11.08
N LYS A 114 3.25 -12.82 -12.32
CA LYS A 114 3.35 -11.52 -13.00
C LYS A 114 2.63 -10.42 -12.22
N ARG A 115 1.41 -10.70 -11.75
CA ARG A 115 0.60 -9.75 -10.97
C ARG A 115 1.26 -9.41 -9.63
N LEU A 116 1.85 -10.40 -8.95
CA LEU A 116 2.59 -10.19 -7.71
C LEU A 116 3.86 -9.35 -7.95
N SER A 117 4.60 -9.61 -9.03
CA SER A 117 5.74 -8.79 -9.43
C SER A 117 5.35 -7.34 -9.72
N GLU A 118 4.22 -7.14 -10.42
CA GLU A 118 3.65 -5.81 -10.65
C GLU A 118 3.26 -5.13 -9.33
N CYS A 119 2.68 -5.86 -8.37
CA CYS A 119 2.40 -5.34 -7.03
C CYS A 119 3.68 -4.85 -6.35
N ARG A 120 4.77 -5.62 -6.44
CA ARG A 120 6.06 -5.23 -5.85
C ARG A 120 6.61 -3.95 -6.46
N ARG A 121 6.58 -3.86 -7.79
CA ARG A 121 7.00 -2.65 -8.51
C ARG A 121 6.17 -1.43 -8.08
N LYS A 122 4.84 -1.54 -8.07
CA LYS A 122 3.93 -0.46 -7.67
C LYS A 122 4.16 -0.01 -6.22
N ALA A 123 4.33 -0.95 -5.29
CA ALA A 123 4.62 -0.64 -3.89
C ALA A 123 5.97 0.08 -3.73
N GLY A 124 7.01 -0.38 -4.42
CA GLY A 124 8.31 0.29 -4.41
C GLY A 124 8.27 1.70 -5.02
N GLU A 125 7.52 1.90 -6.10
CA GLU A 125 7.31 3.23 -6.67
C GLU A 125 6.51 4.15 -5.74
N ALA A 126 5.50 3.61 -5.05
CA ALA A 126 4.73 4.37 -4.06
C ALA A 126 5.64 4.85 -2.92
N ARG A 127 6.58 4.01 -2.45
CA ARG A 127 7.60 4.41 -1.47
C ARG A 127 8.45 5.57 -1.97
N VAL A 128 8.97 5.48 -3.18
CA VAL A 128 9.77 6.57 -3.78
C VAL A 128 8.97 7.87 -3.82
N ASN A 129 7.71 7.81 -4.25
CA ASN A 129 6.83 8.97 -4.32
C ASN A 129 6.53 9.58 -2.94
N ILE A 130 6.26 8.74 -1.92
CA ILE A 130 5.99 9.20 -0.55
C ILE A 130 7.23 9.86 0.05
N LEU A 131 8.41 9.25 -0.10
CA LEU A 131 9.66 9.84 0.41
C LEU A 131 9.99 11.17 -0.28
N ALA A 132 9.82 11.26 -1.60
CA ALA A 132 10.02 12.49 -2.35
C ALA A 132 9.01 13.59 -1.95
N ALA A 133 7.76 13.21 -1.64
CA ALA A 133 6.76 14.15 -1.14
C ALA A 133 7.16 14.68 0.25
N LEU A 134 7.59 13.81 1.15
CA LEU A 134 8.06 14.20 2.48
C LEU A 134 9.27 15.12 2.44
N GLN A 135 10.26 14.82 1.59
CA GLN A 135 11.42 15.70 1.40
C GLN A 135 11.00 17.08 0.90
N THR A 136 10.02 17.14 -0.02
CA THR A 136 9.52 18.41 -0.55
C THR A 136 8.80 19.22 0.53
N LEU A 137 8.03 18.57 1.42
CA LEU A 137 7.36 19.23 2.54
C LEU A 137 8.38 19.77 3.55
N GLN A 138 9.38 18.98 3.92
CA GLN A 138 10.47 19.40 4.81
C GLN A 138 11.25 20.61 4.28
N LEU A 139 11.50 20.64 2.96
CA LEU A 139 12.17 21.77 2.30
C LEU A 139 11.32 23.06 2.33
N LYS A 140 9.99 22.96 2.28
CA LYS A 140 9.10 24.13 2.41
C LYS A 140 9.10 24.67 3.84
N GLU A 141 8.94 23.80 4.82
CA GLU A 141 8.95 24.15 6.25
C GLU A 141 10.27 24.84 6.66
N SER A 142 11.41 24.34 6.16
CA SER A 142 12.74 24.94 6.40
C SER A 142 12.93 26.33 5.76
N ARG A 143 12.12 26.69 4.77
CA ARG A 143 12.17 28.01 4.11
C ARG A 143 11.26 29.03 4.77
N GLU A 144 10.15 28.59 5.35
CA GLU A 144 9.19 29.45 6.05
C GLU A 144 9.65 29.84 7.46
N THR A 145 10.62 29.10 8.02
CA THR A 145 11.22 29.34 9.34
C THR A 145 12.50 30.19 9.32
N ARG A 146 12.93 30.68 8.14
CA ARG A 146 14.04 31.62 7.96
C ARG A 146 13.55 33.01 7.60
#